data_AF-A0A9D2N3K1-F1
#
_entry.id   AF-A0A9D2N3K1-F1
#
_cell.length_a   1.000
_cell.length_b   1.000
_cell.length_c   1.000
_cell.angle_alpha   90.00
_cell.angle_beta   90.00
_cell.angle_gamma   90.00
#
_symmetry.space_group_name_H-M   'P 1'
#
loop_
_entity.id
_entity.type
_entity.pdbx_description
1 polymer ?
#
loop_
_entity_poly.entity_id
_entity_poly.type
_entity_poly.pdbx_seq_one_letter_code
_entity_poly.pdbx_strand_id
1 'polypeptide(L)'
;MRRMVYGIGLFLAFLFLGAGFFLSYQVADLRQEMSKLQESSAQERQQVSTLVSSKDQELVFETYEEGSLLRNRYRITAYGPEQIVLRQEEEESNGSDQEFLLKVENGCITVYDKESGEVFEHTNIPLETLPQELQAEVLLGKTLSGDQELYSFLENYSS
;
A
#
# COMPACT_ATOMS: atom_id res chain seq x y z
N MET A 1 43.91 -75.64 15.47
CA MET A 1 42.95 -74.78 14.73
C MET A 1 42.29 -73.68 15.57
N ARG A 2 42.02 -73.86 16.89
CA ARG A 2 41.32 -72.84 17.70
C ARG A 2 42.04 -71.48 17.80
N ARG A 3 43.38 -71.44 17.90
CA ARG A 3 44.16 -70.18 17.97
C ARG A 3 44.10 -69.34 16.69
N MET A 4 43.88 -69.97 15.53
CA MET A 4 43.77 -69.28 14.23
C MET A 4 42.41 -68.56 14.09
N VAL A 5 41.35 -69.13 14.66
CA VAL A 5 40.00 -68.55 14.66
C VAL A 5 39.93 -67.26 15.48
N TYR A 6 40.61 -67.20 16.63
CA TYR A 6 40.69 -65.98 17.43
C TYR A 6 41.49 -64.86 16.72
N GLY A 7 42.51 -65.20 15.93
CA GLY A 7 43.26 -64.25 15.12
C GLY A 7 42.42 -63.62 14.00
N ILE A 8 41.63 -64.44 13.29
CA ILE A 8 40.66 -63.97 12.28
C ILE A 8 39.59 -63.07 12.92
N GLY A 9 39.07 -63.44 14.10
CA GLY A 9 38.06 -62.64 14.81
C GLY A 9 38.59 -61.28 15.25
N LEU A 10 39.83 -61.22 15.78
CA LEU A 10 40.48 -59.98 16.15
C LEU A 10 40.68 -59.06 14.95
N PHE A 11 41.11 -59.62 13.81
CA PHE A 11 41.30 -58.86 12.57
C PHE A 11 39.97 -58.28 12.03
N LEU A 12 38.90 -59.08 12.03
CA LEU A 12 37.55 -58.62 11.66
C LEU A 12 37.08 -57.47 12.57
N ALA A 13 37.32 -57.56 13.89
CA ALA A 13 36.95 -56.51 14.82
C ALA A 13 37.66 -55.17 14.52
N PHE A 14 38.96 -55.20 14.18
CA PHE A 14 39.69 -54.00 13.77
C PHE A 14 39.20 -53.44 12.42
N LEU A 15 38.83 -54.30 11.48
CA LEU A 15 38.26 -53.89 10.20
C LEU A 15 36.92 -53.16 10.40
N PHE A 16 36.02 -53.74 11.21
CA PHE A 16 34.74 -53.11 11.53
C PHE A 16 34.89 -51.78 12.29
N LEU A 17 35.85 -51.68 13.22
CA LEU A 17 36.17 -50.43 13.91
C LEU A 17 36.71 -49.37 12.94
N GLY A 18 37.60 -49.74 12.02
CA GLY A 18 38.13 -48.83 11.00
C GLY A 18 37.05 -48.34 10.03
N ALA A 19 36.19 -49.25 9.56
CA ALA A 19 35.06 -48.91 8.70
C ALA A 19 34.02 -48.02 9.42
N GLY A 20 33.73 -48.30 10.69
CA GLY A 20 32.83 -47.48 11.51
C GLY A 20 33.37 -46.07 11.74
N PHE A 21 34.67 -45.93 12.00
CA PHE A 21 35.31 -44.63 12.15
C PHE A 21 35.29 -43.82 10.84
N PHE A 22 35.55 -44.48 9.72
CA PHE A 22 35.50 -43.85 8.39
C PHE A 22 34.10 -43.35 8.02
N LEU A 23 33.06 -44.15 8.27
CA LEU A 23 31.66 -43.72 8.09
C LEU A 23 31.30 -42.54 8.99
N SER A 24 31.76 -42.56 10.25
CA SER A 24 31.51 -41.47 11.19
C SER A 24 32.13 -40.15 10.73
N TYR A 25 33.34 -40.19 10.15
CA TYR A 25 34.00 -39.01 9.59
C TYR A 25 33.21 -38.41 8.41
N GLN A 26 32.73 -39.25 7.48
CA GLN A 26 31.88 -38.76 6.39
C GLN A 26 30.58 -38.14 6.91
N VAL A 27 29.92 -38.78 7.87
CA VAL A 27 28.68 -38.25 8.46
C VAL A 27 28.91 -36.91 9.19
N ALA A 28 30.07 -36.72 9.82
CA ALA A 28 30.43 -35.47 10.47
C ALA A 28 30.62 -34.33 9.46
N ASP A 29 31.28 -34.60 8.33
CA ASP A 29 31.49 -33.62 7.26
C ASP A 29 30.17 -33.20 6.60
N LEU A 30 29.31 -34.18 6.27
CA LEU A 30 27.96 -33.90 5.75
C LEU A 30 27.10 -33.09 6.73
N ARG A 31 27.19 -33.37 8.04
CA ARG A 31 26.46 -32.60 9.05
C ARG A 31 26.92 -31.15 9.08
N GLN A 32 28.23 -30.90 8.96
CA GLN A 32 28.80 -29.57 8.95
C GLN A 32 28.34 -28.79 7.70
N GLU A 33 28.31 -29.44 6.54
CA GLU A 33 27.80 -28.83 5.32
C GLU A 33 26.29 -28.54 5.42
N MET A 34 25.51 -29.48 5.95
CA MET A 34 24.08 -29.26 6.21
C MET A 34 23.84 -28.11 7.18
N SER A 35 24.63 -27.97 8.24
CA SER A 35 24.51 -26.84 9.17
C SER A 35 24.81 -25.51 8.50
N LYS A 36 25.83 -25.44 7.64
CA LYS A 36 26.15 -24.23 6.85
C LYS A 36 25.05 -23.88 5.84
N LEU A 37 24.50 -24.90 5.17
CA LEU A 37 23.37 -24.71 4.24
C LEU A 37 22.10 -24.27 4.98
N GLN A 38 21.86 -24.81 6.17
CA GLN A 38 20.72 -24.41 6.99
C GLN A 38 20.88 -22.98 7.50
N GLU A 39 22.07 -22.58 7.94
CA GLU A 39 22.37 -21.22 8.40
C GLU A 39 22.26 -20.20 7.27
N SER A 40 22.85 -20.48 6.09
CA SER A 40 22.70 -19.63 4.91
C SER A 40 21.25 -19.54 4.44
N SER A 41 20.52 -20.65 4.37
CA SER A 41 19.09 -20.63 4.02
C SER A 41 18.23 -19.91 5.06
N ALA A 42 18.57 -19.99 6.35
CA ALA A 42 17.90 -19.26 7.42
C ALA A 42 18.18 -17.75 7.29
N GLN A 43 19.42 -17.37 7.00
CA GLN A 43 19.81 -15.99 6.75
C GLN A 43 19.15 -15.44 5.48
N GLU A 44 19.04 -16.23 4.41
CA GLU A 44 18.31 -15.87 3.18
C GLU A 44 16.82 -15.71 3.47
N ARG A 45 16.21 -16.67 4.19
CA ARG A 45 14.81 -16.56 4.62
C ARG A 45 14.57 -15.34 5.50
N GLN A 46 15.51 -15.00 6.38
CA GLN A 46 15.41 -13.82 7.24
C GLN A 46 15.56 -12.53 6.42
N GLN A 47 16.46 -12.48 5.43
CA GLN A 47 16.58 -11.36 4.50
C GLN A 47 15.31 -11.18 3.63
N VAL A 48 14.75 -12.28 3.12
CA VAL A 48 13.47 -12.27 2.38
C VAL A 48 12.31 -11.88 3.30
N SER A 49 12.36 -12.27 4.58
CA SER A 49 11.37 -11.88 5.59
C SER A 49 11.48 -10.41 6.01
N THR A 50 12.68 -9.79 5.91
CA THR A 50 12.83 -8.33 6.07
C THR A 50 12.44 -7.56 4.82
N LEU A 51 12.44 -8.21 3.65
CA LEU A 51 11.88 -7.72 2.40
C LEU A 51 10.36 -7.92 2.31
N VAL A 52 9.71 -8.33 3.41
CA VAL A 52 8.25 -8.49 3.48
C VAL A 52 7.56 -7.17 3.18
N SER A 53 6.95 -7.19 1.99
CA SER A 53 5.89 -6.33 1.48
C SER A 53 6.21 -4.85 1.31
N SER A 54 7.18 -4.54 0.46
CA SER A 54 7.19 -3.26 -0.27
C SER A 54 5.97 -3.09 -1.20
N LYS A 55 5.18 -4.15 -1.43
CA LYS A 55 3.96 -4.12 -2.23
C LYS A 55 2.80 -3.37 -1.54
N ASP A 56 2.82 -3.28 -0.21
CA ASP A 56 1.78 -2.60 0.58
C ASP A 56 2.32 -1.36 1.33
N GLN A 57 3.55 -0.92 1.02
CA GLN A 57 4.07 0.33 1.57
C GLN A 57 3.44 1.51 0.85
N GLU A 58 2.72 2.31 1.64
CA GLU A 58 2.17 3.57 1.23
C GLU A 58 3.23 4.65 1.39
N LEU A 59 3.67 5.24 0.27
CA LEU A 59 4.60 6.36 0.29
C LEU A 59 3.81 7.65 0.22
N VAL A 60 3.99 8.49 1.23
CA VAL A 60 3.38 9.82 1.28
C VAL A 60 4.48 10.83 1.02
N PHE A 61 4.31 11.65 -0.02
CA PHE A 61 5.20 12.77 -0.33
C PHE A 61 4.47 14.08 -0.03
N GLU A 62 5.09 14.93 0.77
CA GLU A 62 4.60 16.28 1.09
C GLU A 62 5.44 17.28 0.29
N THR A 63 4.80 18.02 -0.61
CA THR A 63 5.44 19.06 -1.42
C THR A 63 4.81 20.41 -1.09
N TYR A 64 5.62 21.46 -1.01
CA TYR A 64 5.15 22.82 -0.82
C TYR A 64 5.20 23.55 -2.16
N GLU A 65 4.03 23.82 -2.76
CA GLU A 65 3.90 24.67 -3.96
C GLU A 65 2.98 25.85 -3.66
N GLU A 66 3.42 27.06 -4.00
CA GLU A 66 2.67 28.32 -3.85
C GLU A 66 2.05 28.57 -2.45
N GLY A 67 2.68 28.04 -1.39
CA GLY A 67 2.21 28.21 -0.01
C GLY A 67 1.14 27.21 0.43
N SER A 68 0.73 26.31 -0.45
CA SER A 68 -0.14 25.17 -0.16
C SER A 68 0.69 23.90 0.10
N LEU A 69 0.27 23.08 1.07
CA LEU A 69 0.90 21.78 1.35
C LEU A 69 0.16 20.71 0.53
N LEU A 70 0.83 20.21 -0.51
CA LEU A 70 0.33 19.14 -1.37
C LEU A 70 0.80 17.80 -0.81
N ARG A 71 -0.12 17.03 -0.24
CA ARG A 71 0.13 15.68 0.28
C ARG A 71 -0.30 14.65 -0.77
N ASN A 72 0.67 14.08 -1.48
CA ASN A 72 0.40 13.07 -2.49
C ASN A 72 0.73 11.68 -1.97
N ARG A 73 -0.23 10.75 -2.11
CA ARG A 73 -0.09 9.36 -1.69
C ARG A 73 0.24 8.49 -2.90
N TYR A 74 1.22 7.61 -2.77
CA TYR A 74 1.68 6.74 -3.83
C TYR A 74 1.75 5.29 -3.34
N ARG A 75 1.35 4.36 -4.21
CA ARG A 75 1.50 2.93 -4.00
C ARG A 75 2.50 2.35 -5.00
N ILE A 76 3.43 1.52 -4.51
CA ILE A 76 4.36 0.79 -5.38
C ILE A 76 3.59 -0.26 -6.17
N THR A 77 3.62 -0.17 -7.49
CA THR A 77 2.99 -1.16 -8.39
C THR A 77 3.99 -2.19 -8.91
N ALA A 78 5.26 -1.80 -9.08
CA ALA A 78 6.35 -2.70 -9.44
C ALA A 78 7.70 -2.17 -8.92
N TYR A 79 8.65 -3.07 -8.68
CA TYR A 79 10.01 -2.72 -8.28
C TYR A 79 11.04 -3.59 -8.99
N GLY A 80 12.19 -3.01 -9.30
CA GLY A 80 13.39 -3.66 -9.85
C GLY A 80 14.65 -3.11 -9.17
N PRO A 81 15.85 -3.63 -9.50
CA PRO A 81 17.10 -3.23 -8.83
C PRO A 81 17.49 -1.75 -9.05
N GLU A 82 17.07 -1.14 -10.16
CA GLU A 82 17.40 0.26 -10.49
C GLU A 82 16.18 1.18 -10.66
N GLN A 83 14.96 0.64 -10.59
CA GLN A 83 13.74 1.41 -10.84
C GLN A 83 12.57 0.93 -9.99
N ILE A 84 11.72 1.88 -9.59
CA ILE A 84 10.43 1.62 -8.96
C ILE A 84 9.33 2.28 -9.80
N VAL A 85 8.18 1.62 -9.90
CA VAL A 85 6.99 2.14 -10.57
C VAL A 85 5.96 2.45 -9.51
N LEU A 86 5.61 3.73 -9.41
CA LEU A 86 4.64 4.25 -8.45
C LEU A 86 3.34 4.56 -9.19
N ARG A 87 2.20 4.23 -8.58
CA ARG A 87 0.89 4.76 -8.96
C ARG A 87 0.50 5.81 -7.93
N GLN A 88 0.20 7.00 -8.41
CA GLN A 88 -0.41 8.03 -7.57
C GLN A 88 -1.82 7.58 -7.22
N GLU A 89 -2.11 7.59 -5.93
CA GLU A 89 -3.47 7.56 -5.43
C GLU A 89 -3.79 9.03 -5.20
N GLU A 90 -4.60 9.60 -6.10
CA GLU A 90 -5.21 10.90 -5.86
C GLU A 90 -6.00 10.75 -4.56
N GLU A 91 -5.46 11.29 -3.46
CA GLU A 91 -6.35 11.74 -2.41
C GLU A 91 -7.19 12.80 -3.11
N GLU A 92 -8.48 12.49 -3.32
CA GLU A 92 -9.48 13.49 -3.64
C GLU A 92 -9.12 14.67 -2.74
N SER A 93 -8.63 15.73 -3.37
CA SER A 93 -8.29 16.97 -2.69
C SER A 93 -9.45 17.20 -1.76
N ASN A 94 -9.22 17.01 -0.45
CA ASN A 94 -10.22 17.37 0.51
C ASN A 94 -10.30 18.88 0.34
N GLY A 95 -11.26 19.34 -0.47
CA GLY A 95 -11.67 20.73 -0.59
C GLY A 95 -12.30 21.17 0.72
N SER A 96 -11.74 20.78 1.88
CA SER A 96 -12.23 21.10 3.20
C SER A 96 -12.27 22.61 3.42
N ASP A 97 -11.51 23.36 2.61
CA ASP A 97 -11.39 24.80 2.70
C ASP A 97 -12.13 25.53 1.57
N GLN A 98 -12.58 24.82 0.52
CA GLN A 98 -13.28 25.46 -0.61
C GLN A 98 -14.77 25.56 -0.32
N GLU A 99 -15.26 26.78 -0.12
CA GLU A 99 -16.68 27.04 0.09
C GLU A 99 -17.36 27.48 -1.21
N PHE A 100 -18.51 26.91 -1.50
CA PHE A 100 -19.33 27.26 -2.66
C PHE A 100 -20.56 28.04 -2.22
N LEU A 101 -21.00 29.01 -3.02
CA LEU A 101 -22.20 29.81 -2.80
C LEU A 101 -23.22 29.53 -3.90
N LEU A 102 -24.44 29.15 -3.50
CA LEU A 102 -25.54 28.93 -4.42
C LEU A 102 -26.32 30.22 -4.65
N LYS A 103 -26.52 30.58 -5.92
CA LYS A 103 -27.41 31.68 -6.32
C LYS A 103 -28.34 31.22 -7.43
N VAL A 104 -29.41 31.97 -7.63
CA VAL A 104 -30.38 31.70 -8.70
C VAL A 104 -30.16 32.70 -9.83
N GLU A 105 -29.83 32.19 -11.01
CA GLU A 105 -29.77 32.97 -12.24
C GLU A 105 -30.67 32.33 -13.29
N ASN A 106 -31.49 33.12 -13.98
CA ASN A 106 -32.41 32.65 -15.01
C ASN A 106 -33.36 31.52 -14.54
N GLY A 107 -33.68 31.47 -13.26
CA GLY A 107 -34.56 30.44 -12.66
C GLY A 107 -33.87 29.11 -12.35
N CYS A 108 -32.58 28.98 -12.67
CA CYS A 108 -31.76 27.81 -12.36
C CYS A 108 -30.69 28.16 -11.31
N ILE A 109 -30.15 27.15 -10.65
CA ILE A 109 -29.09 27.32 -9.66
C ILE A 109 -27.74 27.51 -10.38
N THR A 110 -27.00 28.54 -10.02
CA THR A 110 -25.61 28.76 -10.41
C THR A 110 -24.73 28.63 -9.17
N VAL A 111 -23.66 27.85 -9.29
CA VAL A 111 -22.67 27.62 -8.24
C VAL A 111 -21.54 28.63 -8.42
N TYR A 112 -21.22 29.37 -7.38
CA TYR A 112 -20.10 30.29 -7.33
C TYR A 112 -19.05 29.76 -6.36
N ASP A 113 -17.79 29.97 -6.67
CA ASP A 113 -16.72 29.84 -5.69
C ASP A 113 -16.78 31.04 -4.73
N LYS A 114 -16.80 30.81 -3.42
CA LYS A 114 -16.93 31.88 -2.42
C LYS A 114 -15.64 32.67 -2.24
N GLU A 115 -14.48 32.05 -2.45
CA GLU A 115 -13.18 32.73 -2.32
C GLU A 115 -12.92 33.65 -3.51
N SER A 116 -13.08 33.14 -4.73
CA SER A 116 -12.83 33.92 -5.95
C SER A 116 -14.02 34.80 -6.35
N GLY A 117 -15.24 34.41 -5.96
CA GLY A 117 -16.48 35.05 -6.39
C GLY A 117 -16.83 34.78 -7.86
N GLU A 118 -16.09 33.91 -8.54
CA GLU A 118 -16.31 33.54 -9.93
C GLU A 118 -17.38 32.45 -10.04
N VAL A 119 -18.02 32.37 -11.20
CA VAL A 119 -18.95 31.28 -11.50
C VAL A 119 -18.14 30.00 -11.62
N PHE A 120 -18.41 29.05 -10.74
CA PHE A 120 -17.84 27.72 -10.80
C PHE A 120 -18.56 26.89 -11.86
N GLU A 121 -19.89 26.81 -11.77
CA GLU A 121 -20.70 26.04 -12.72
C GLU A 121 -22.13 26.57 -12.84
N HIS A 122 -22.64 26.57 -14.07
CA HIS A 122 -24.06 26.79 -14.33
C HIS A 122 -24.80 25.45 -14.34
N THR A 123 -25.74 25.28 -13.41
CA THR A 123 -26.53 24.04 -13.34
C THR A 123 -27.85 24.21 -14.09
N ASN A 124 -28.39 23.11 -14.58
CA ASN A 124 -29.74 23.07 -15.15
C ASN A 124 -30.81 22.72 -14.12
N ILE A 125 -30.53 22.91 -12.82
CA ILE A 125 -31.43 22.57 -11.72
C ILE A 125 -32.35 23.76 -11.46
N PRO A 126 -33.66 23.67 -11.72
CA PRO A 126 -34.60 24.74 -11.44
C PRO A 126 -34.78 24.91 -9.93
N LEU A 127 -34.90 26.16 -9.46
CA LEU A 127 -35.18 26.44 -8.04
C LEU A 127 -36.44 25.72 -7.55
N GLU A 128 -37.46 25.62 -8.40
CA GLU A 128 -38.76 25.01 -8.08
C GLU A 128 -38.67 23.52 -7.77
N THR A 129 -37.63 22.83 -8.26
CA THR A 129 -37.40 21.40 -8.02
C THR A 129 -36.87 21.13 -6.61
N LEU A 130 -36.28 22.15 -5.97
CA LEU A 130 -35.78 22.01 -4.60
C LEU A 130 -36.94 21.98 -3.58
N PRO A 131 -36.76 21.30 -2.43
CA PRO A 131 -37.65 21.42 -1.28
C PRO A 131 -37.82 22.88 -0.84
N GLN A 132 -39.01 23.25 -0.37
CA GLN A 132 -39.36 24.62 0.01
C GLN A 132 -38.40 25.25 1.04
N GLU A 133 -37.87 24.44 1.95
CA GLU A 133 -36.84 24.84 2.91
C GLU A 133 -35.53 25.23 2.22
N LEU A 134 -35.04 24.38 1.30
CA LEU A 134 -33.82 24.66 0.54
C LEU A 134 -33.98 25.82 -0.43
N GLN A 135 -35.16 26.02 -1.01
CA GLN A 135 -35.44 27.20 -1.83
C GLN A 135 -35.21 28.48 -1.02
N ALA A 136 -35.75 28.54 0.21
CA ALA A 136 -35.56 29.68 1.08
C ALA A 136 -34.08 29.87 1.46
N GLU A 137 -33.37 28.78 1.78
CA GLU A 137 -31.95 28.85 2.11
C GLU A 137 -31.09 29.34 0.95
N VAL A 138 -31.33 28.85 -0.27
CA VAL A 138 -30.60 29.29 -1.48
C VAL A 138 -30.87 30.77 -1.74
N LEU A 139 -32.11 31.24 -1.57
CA LEU A 139 -32.45 32.66 -1.68
C LEU A 139 -31.80 33.53 -0.59
N LEU A 140 -31.52 32.96 0.58
CA LEU A 140 -30.79 33.61 1.67
C LEU A 140 -29.27 33.55 1.50
N GLY A 141 -28.77 32.86 0.47
CA GLY A 141 -27.33 32.73 0.19
C GLY A 141 -26.69 31.51 0.86
N LYS A 142 -27.32 30.33 0.71
CA LYS A 142 -26.77 29.05 1.18
C LYS A 142 -25.35 28.83 0.64
N THR A 143 -24.45 28.43 1.53
CA THR A 143 -23.11 27.97 1.19
C THR A 143 -22.95 26.49 1.44
N LEU A 144 -22.13 25.82 0.64
CA LEU A 144 -21.75 24.41 0.77
C LEU A 144 -20.25 24.34 1.03
N SER A 145 -19.84 23.45 1.92
CA SER A 145 -18.43 23.28 2.30
C SER A 145 -17.84 22.07 1.58
N GLY A 146 -16.92 22.35 0.68
CA GLY A 146 -16.16 21.38 -0.08
C GLY A 146 -16.91 20.66 -1.18
N ASP A 147 -16.12 19.97 -1.99
CA ASP A 147 -16.57 19.32 -3.21
C ASP A 147 -17.60 18.21 -2.95
N GLN A 148 -17.43 17.45 -1.87
CA GLN A 148 -18.33 16.33 -1.56
C GLN A 148 -19.77 16.78 -1.30
N GLU A 149 -19.95 17.89 -0.55
CA GLU A 149 -21.29 18.42 -0.26
C GLU A 149 -21.92 19.02 -1.52
N LEU A 150 -21.12 19.72 -2.33
CA LEU A 150 -21.54 20.25 -3.62
C LEU A 150 -22.00 19.14 -4.57
N TYR A 151 -21.17 18.12 -4.82
CA TYR A 151 -21.51 17.04 -5.74
C TYR A 151 -22.69 16.21 -5.24
N SER A 152 -22.77 15.93 -3.94
CA SER A 152 -23.95 15.28 -3.34
C SER A 152 -25.22 16.09 -3.56
N PHE A 153 -25.16 17.42 -3.38
CA PHE A 153 -26.29 18.29 -3.66
C PHE A 153 -26.67 18.25 -5.15
N LEU A 154 -25.72 18.38 -6.06
CA LEU A 154 -25.98 18.36 -7.49
C LEU A 154 -26.56 17.02 -7.95
N GLU A 155 -26.02 15.90 -7.48
CA GLU A 155 -26.51 14.56 -7.83
C GLU A 155 -27.96 14.32 -7.38
N ASN A 156 -28.33 14.81 -6.19
CA ASN A 156 -29.68 14.65 -5.67
C ASN A 156 -30.76 15.41 -6.46
N TYR A 157 -30.39 16.48 -7.16
CA TYR A 157 -31.34 17.37 -7.84
C TYR A 157 -31.09 17.51 -9.35
N SER A 158 -30.02 16.91 -9.87
CA SER A 158 -29.76 16.72 -11.30
C SER A 158 -30.62 15.56 -11.80
N SER A 159 -31.78 15.89 -12.40
CA SER A 159 -32.71 14.94 -13.03
C SER A 159 -32.72 15.07 -14.54
#